data_AF-A0A928N8Y6-F1
#
_entry.id   AF-A0A928N8Y6-F1
#
_cell.length_a   1.000
_cell.length_b   1.000
_cell.length_c   1.000
_cell.angle_alpha   90.00
_cell.angle_beta   90.00
_cell.angle_gamma   90.00
#
_symmetry.space_group_name_H-M   'P 1'
#
loop_
_entity.id
_entity.type
_entity.pdbx_description
1 polymer ?
#
loop_
_entity_poly.entity_id
_entity_poly.type
_entity_poly.pdbx_seq_one_letter_code
_entity_poly.pdbx_strand_id
1 'polypeptide(L)'
;MCIIVAKAKGIKMPNGKTLLQCFENNPDGAGIMWSENGAVHIRKGFMTNKEFDSFINKLGSRLDLADTALVMHFRITTHGNTNPQTCHPFPITRKISHLKRTSFTTDIGVSHNGIIPIKCIPKLSDTQTYIAKKLALIKNIQRDFYTNVYVMQKIENEIQSKMCFLTSDGQIYTIGKFIEENGVMYSNSSYEEYSYLPWLKYFGMYDSKVTVCPVFGMVAGNGEIEESNGFEYYIDKNERVYEYDYFSDSLVAMNDMQAFTFQGTPYRFNNREAVTMTLWKGGEM
;
A
#
# COMPACT_ATOMS: atom_id res chain seq x y z
N MET A 1 -1.05 3.15 8.83
CA MET A 1 -2.39 2.62 9.19
C MET A 1 -2.91 1.90 7.96
N CYS A 2 -3.50 0.70 8.11
CA CYS A 2 -4.02 -0.10 6.98
C CYS A 2 -4.91 0.74 6.04
N ILE A 3 -5.25 0.24 4.86
CA ILE A 3 -6.21 0.91 3.99
C ILE A 3 -7.22 -0.08 3.38
N ILE A 4 -8.50 0.27 3.46
CA ILE A 4 -9.59 -0.32 2.68
C ILE A 4 -9.80 0.55 1.45
N VAL A 5 -9.90 -0.10 0.30
CA VAL A 5 -10.28 0.49 -0.99
C VAL A 5 -11.56 -0.19 -1.45
N ALA A 6 -12.67 0.53 -1.47
CA ALA A 6 -13.98 0.02 -1.81
C ALA A 6 -14.49 0.67 -3.11
N LYS A 7 -14.69 -0.18 -4.12
CA LYS A 7 -15.08 0.21 -5.47
C LYS A 7 -16.43 -0.42 -5.77
N ALA A 8 -17.44 0.41 -5.98
CA ALA A 8 -18.77 -0.04 -6.35
C ALA A 8 -18.84 -0.50 -7.81
N LYS A 9 -19.88 -1.26 -8.14
CA LYS A 9 -20.22 -1.62 -9.53
C LYS A 9 -20.41 -0.36 -10.38
N GLY A 10 -19.88 -0.36 -11.60
CA GLY A 10 -19.94 0.77 -12.54
C GLY A 10 -18.85 1.83 -12.33
N ILE A 11 -18.05 1.73 -11.26
CA ILE A 11 -16.94 2.64 -11.00
C ILE A 11 -15.66 2.10 -11.66
N LYS A 12 -14.76 2.96 -12.12
CA LYS A 12 -13.47 2.50 -12.68
C LYS A 12 -12.57 1.94 -11.58
N MET A 13 -11.70 0.99 -11.93
CA MET A 13 -10.67 0.54 -10.99
C MET A 13 -9.70 1.68 -10.69
N PRO A 14 -9.19 1.80 -9.45
CA PRO A 14 -7.99 2.58 -9.19
C PRO A 14 -6.87 2.13 -10.13
N ASN A 15 -6.05 3.08 -10.59
CA ASN A 15 -4.94 2.75 -11.48
C ASN A 15 -3.88 1.92 -10.74
N GLY A 16 -3.02 1.23 -11.51
CA GLY A 16 -1.97 0.38 -10.94
C GLY A 16 -1.03 1.11 -9.98
N LYS A 17 -0.73 2.39 -10.24
CA LYS A 17 0.11 3.23 -9.37
C LYS A 17 -0.53 3.42 -7.98
N THR A 18 -1.83 3.68 -7.93
CA THR A 18 -2.58 3.86 -6.68
C THR A 18 -2.62 2.57 -5.88
N LEU A 19 -2.83 1.43 -6.55
CA LEU A 19 -2.85 0.12 -5.89
C LEU A 19 -1.47 -0.29 -5.39
N LEU A 20 -0.41 0.01 -6.16
CA LEU A 20 0.98 -0.17 -5.74
C LEU A 20 1.27 0.67 -4.49
N GLN A 21 0.93 1.96 -4.50
CA GLN A 21 1.11 2.85 -3.35
C GLN A 21 0.38 2.35 -2.10
N CYS A 22 -0.85 1.86 -2.26
CA CYS A 22 -1.60 1.25 -1.16
C CYS A 22 -0.84 0.06 -0.55
N PHE A 23 -0.24 -0.79 -1.39
CA PHE A 23 0.55 -1.95 -0.96
C PHE A 23 1.86 -1.54 -0.32
N GLU A 24 2.63 -0.63 -0.91
CA GLU A 24 3.92 -0.19 -0.39
C GLU A 24 3.80 0.52 0.96
N ASN A 25 2.75 1.33 1.14
CA ASN A 25 2.44 1.95 2.43
C ASN A 25 1.93 0.95 3.47
N ASN A 26 1.51 -0.26 3.04
CA ASN A 26 0.92 -1.28 3.89
C ASN A 26 1.39 -2.70 3.45
N PRO A 27 2.68 -3.03 3.65
CA PRO A 27 3.34 -4.14 2.97
C PRO A 27 3.14 -5.50 3.65
N ASP A 28 2.46 -5.56 4.81
CA ASP A 28 2.28 -6.79 5.59
C ASP A 28 1.16 -7.70 5.05
N GLY A 29 0.67 -7.39 3.85
CA GLY A 29 -0.14 -8.25 3.02
C GLY A 29 -1.47 -7.63 2.61
N ALA A 30 -2.05 -8.17 1.55
CA ALA A 30 -3.30 -7.70 0.98
C ALA A 30 -4.35 -8.80 0.88
N GLY A 31 -5.58 -8.38 0.62
CA GLY A 31 -6.67 -9.24 0.20
C GLY A 31 -7.77 -8.47 -0.50
N ILE A 32 -8.64 -9.22 -1.16
CA ILE A 32 -9.74 -8.73 -1.97
C ILE A 32 -10.98 -9.57 -1.75
N MET A 33 -12.14 -8.91 -1.79
CA MET A 33 -13.43 -9.55 -1.97
C MET A 33 -14.16 -8.95 -3.17
N TRP A 34 -14.91 -9.77 -3.90
CA TRP A 34 -15.69 -9.34 -5.05
C TRP A 34 -17.03 -10.06 -5.12
N SER A 35 -18.04 -9.40 -5.67
CA SER A 35 -19.37 -9.98 -5.91
C SER A 35 -19.42 -10.66 -7.27
N GLU A 36 -19.79 -11.94 -7.30
CA GLU A 36 -19.93 -12.70 -8.54
C GLU A 36 -20.94 -13.84 -8.34
N ASN A 37 -21.89 -13.97 -9.28
CA ASN A 37 -22.89 -15.04 -9.31
C ASN A 37 -23.70 -15.16 -8.01
N GLY A 38 -24.11 -14.02 -7.43
CA GLY A 38 -24.90 -14.00 -6.20
C GLY A 38 -24.12 -14.44 -4.96
N ALA A 39 -22.79 -14.31 -4.97
CA ALA A 39 -21.94 -14.59 -3.82
C ALA A 39 -20.77 -13.60 -3.73
N VAL A 40 -20.23 -13.46 -2.54
CA VAL A 40 -18.98 -12.75 -2.24
C VAL A 40 -17.85 -13.76 -2.18
N HIS A 41 -16.86 -13.60 -3.05
CA HIS A 41 -15.65 -14.41 -3.04
C HIS A 41 -14.55 -13.62 -2.36
N ILE A 42 -13.76 -14.29 -1.53
CA ILE A 42 -12.67 -13.72 -0.74
C ILE A 42 -11.38 -14.42 -1.15
N ARG A 43 -10.35 -13.63 -1.44
CA ARG A 43 -8.97 -14.09 -1.60
C ARG A 43 -8.05 -13.14 -0.83
N LYS A 44 -7.21 -13.68 0.06
CA LYS A 44 -6.38 -12.87 0.95
C LYS A 44 -5.06 -13.55 1.30
N GLY A 45 -4.17 -12.77 1.88
CA GLY A 45 -2.83 -13.23 2.23
C GLY A 45 -1.87 -13.20 1.05
N PHE A 46 -2.06 -12.22 0.15
CA PHE A 46 -1.04 -11.84 -0.83
C PHE A 46 0.05 -11.11 -0.07
N MET A 47 1.20 -11.74 0.12
CA MET A 47 2.28 -11.22 0.97
C MET A 47 3.28 -10.37 0.19
N THR A 48 3.13 -10.30 -1.13
CA THR A 48 3.90 -9.40 -2.00
C THR A 48 2.97 -8.68 -2.98
N ASN A 49 3.37 -7.49 -3.43
CA ASN A 49 2.60 -6.76 -4.45
C ASN A 49 2.48 -7.57 -5.75
N LYS A 50 3.53 -8.32 -6.12
CA LYS A 50 3.52 -9.19 -7.31
C LYS A 50 2.42 -10.25 -7.25
N GLU A 51 2.21 -10.88 -6.08
CA GLU A 51 1.12 -11.86 -5.91
C GLU A 51 -0.26 -11.21 -6.02
N PHE A 52 -0.42 -10.02 -5.42
CA PHE A 52 -1.67 -9.26 -5.48
C PHE A 52 -1.99 -8.81 -6.90
N ASP A 53 -1.04 -8.15 -7.58
CA ASP A 53 -1.18 -7.65 -8.95
C ASP A 53 -1.43 -8.79 -9.94
N SER A 54 -0.69 -9.90 -9.82
CA SER A 54 -0.95 -11.10 -10.64
C SER A 54 -2.38 -11.63 -10.46
N PHE A 55 -2.91 -11.59 -9.24
CA PHE A 55 -4.29 -11.99 -8.98
C PHE A 55 -5.30 -11.02 -9.58
N ILE A 56 -5.11 -9.70 -9.45
CA ILE A 56 -5.97 -8.68 -10.06
C ILE A 56 -6.01 -8.84 -11.58
N ASN A 57 -4.85 -8.99 -12.22
CA ASN A 57 -4.74 -9.18 -13.67
C ASN A 57 -5.46 -10.44 -14.12
N LYS A 58 -5.31 -11.56 -13.39
CA LYS A 58 -6.04 -12.81 -13.66
C LYS A 58 -7.54 -12.69 -13.42
N LEU A 59 -7.97 -11.88 -12.46
CA LEU A 59 -9.39 -11.64 -12.21
C LEU A 59 -9.98 -10.80 -13.35
N GLY A 60 -9.28 -9.76 -13.79
CA GLY A 60 -9.71 -8.88 -14.87
C GLY A 60 -9.67 -9.49 -16.28
N SER A 61 -8.90 -10.55 -16.50
CA SER A 61 -8.99 -11.32 -17.75
C SER A 61 -10.25 -12.20 -17.83
N ARG A 62 -10.94 -12.39 -16.70
CA ARG A 62 -12.12 -13.25 -16.57
C ARG A 62 -13.41 -12.47 -16.32
N LEU A 63 -13.32 -11.34 -15.63
CA LEU A 63 -14.45 -10.49 -15.25
C LEU A 63 -14.24 -9.08 -15.78
N ASP A 64 -15.34 -8.42 -16.14
CA ASP A 64 -15.33 -6.96 -16.25
C ASP A 64 -15.23 -6.36 -14.84
N LEU A 65 -14.02 -5.91 -14.48
CA LEU A 65 -13.78 -5.32 -13.17
C LEU A 65 -14.52 -4.00 -12.99
N ALA A 66 -14.90 -3.28 -14.05
CA ALA A 66 -15.71 -2.06 -13.93
C ALA A 66 -17.14 -2.41 -13.51
N ASP A 67 -17.69 -3.50 -14.04
CA ASP A 67 -19.04 -3.99 -13.71
C ASP A 67 -19.08 -4.90 -12.46
N THR A 68 -17.95 -5.06 -11.78
CA THR A 68 -17.83 -5.89 -10.56
C THR A 68 -17.57 -5.02 -9.33
N ALA A 69 -18.39 -5.17 -8.28
CA ALA A 69 -18.11 -4.54 -6.99
C ALA A 69 -16.97 -5.26 -6.27
N LEU A 70 -16.00 -4.49 -5.78
CA LEU A 70 -14.71 -4.98 -5.26
C LEU A 70 -14.35 -4.21 -3.97
N VAL A 71 -13.86 -4.92 -2.97
CA VAL A 71 -13.26 -4.31 -1.77
C VAL A 71 -11.90 -4.94 -1.54
N MET A 72 -10.88 -4.10 -1.52
CA MET A 72 -9.50 -4.48 -1.26
C MET A 72 -9.07 -3.96 0.11
N HIS A 73 -8.15 -4.65 0.74
CA HIS A 73 -7.53 -4.22 1.99
C HIS A 73 -6.03 -4.48 1.93
N PHE A 74 -5.24 -3.46 2.24
CA PHE A 74 -3.78 -3.54 2.36
C PHE A 74 -3.41 -3.30 3.82
N ARG A 75 -2.60 -4.20 4.37
CA ARG A 75 -2.38 -4.31 5.81
C ARG A 75 -0.99 -3.83 6.21
N ILE A 76 -0.94 -3.07 7.30
CA ILE A 76 0.28 -2.87 8.09
C ILE A 76 0.00 -3.40 9.50
N THR A 77 0.87 -4.26 9.99
CA THR A 77 0.67 -4.99 11.24
C THR A 77 1.06 -4.09 12.40
N THR A 78 0.06 -3.39 12.94
CA THR A 78 0.20 -2.71 14.24
C THR A 78 -0.15 -3.65 15.40
N HIS A 79 -1.01 -4.65 15.14
CA HIS A 79 -1.47 -5.64 16.11
C HIS A 79 -1.68 -7.02 15.46
N GLY A 80 -1.44 -8.08 16.25
CA GLY A 80 -1.52 -9.46 15.82
C GLY A 80 -0.31 -9.91 14.99
N ASN A 81 -0.41 -11.09 14.39
CA ASN A 81 0.69 -11.67 13.63
C ASN A 81 0.67 -11.22 12.17
N THR A 82 1.83 -10.96 11.57
CA THR A 82 2.00 -10.79 10.12
C THR A 82 1.94 -12.15 9.44
N ASN A 83 0.77 -12.54 8.92
CA ASN A 83 0.60 -13.78 8.17
C ASN A 83 -0.65 -13.75 7.27
N PRO A 84 -0.76 -14.66 6.27
CA PRO A 84 -1.89 -14.72 5.35
C PRO A 84 -3.28 -14.87 6.01
N GLN A 85 -3.33 -15.54 7.17
CA GLN A 85 -4.59 -15.87 7.83
C GLN A 85 -5.20 -14.66 8.55
N THR A 86 -4.40 -13.65 8.87
CA THR A 86 -4.83 -12.44 9.58
C THR A 86 -5.04 -11.24 8.65
N CYS A 87 -4.71 -11.34 7.37
CA CYS A 87 -5.10 -10.35 6.36
C CYS A 87 -6.63 -10.34 6.16
N HIS A 88 -7.21 -9.16 5.93
CA HIS A 88 -8.60 -8.99 5.49
C HIS A 88 -8.74 -9.25 4.00
N PRO A 89 -9.95 -9.42 3.45
CA PRO A 89 -11.28 -9.48 4.11
C PRO A 89 -11.58 -10.80 4.82
N PHE A 90 -12.65 -10.84 5.61
CA PHE A 90 -13.12 -12.03 6.31
C PHE A 90 -14.59 -12.35 6.01
N PRO A 91 -15.00 -13.63 6.03
CA PRO A 91 -16.41 -13.98 6.08
C PRO A 91 -16.97 -13.69 7.49
N ILE A 92 -18.26 -13.34 7.57
CA ILE A 92 -18.93 -13.17 8.88
C ILE A 92 -19.40 -14.54 9.40
N THR A 93 -18.62 -15.12 10.32
CA THR A 93 -18.86 -16.47 10.85
C THR A 93 -18.26 -16.68 12.25
N ARG A 94 -18.84 -17.64 13.01
CA ARG A 94 -18.29 -18.11 14.29
C ARG A 94 -17.22 -19.21 14.14
N LYS A 95 -17.10 -19.81 12.96
CA LYS A 95 -16.16 -20.92 12.72
C LYS A 95 -14.75 -20.37 12.52
N ILE A 96 -13.89 -20.57 13.52
CA ILE A 96 -12.50 -20.07 13.49
C ILE A 96 -11.71 -20.61 12.29
N SER A 97 -11.95 -21.86 11.91
CA SER A 97 -11.34 -22.46 10.71
C SER A 97 -11.68 -21.70 9.44
N HIS A 98 -12.87 -21.10 9.32
CA HIS A 98 -13.26 -20.30 8.16
C HIS A 98 -12.58 -18.93 8.18
N LEU A 99 -12.47 -18.29 9.35
CA LEU A 99 -11.78 -17.01 9.52
C LEU A 99 -10.28 -17.07 9.17
N LYS A 100 -9.68 -18.27 9.20
CA LYS A 100 -8.27 -18.49 8.86
C LYS A 100 -8.02 -18.88 7.41
N ARG A 101 -9.07 -19.17 6.61
CA ARG A 101 -8.90 -19.55 5.20
C ARG A 101 -8.51 -18.35 4.35
N THR A 102 -7.55 -18.54 3.45
CA THR A 102 -7.11 -17.52 2.48
C THR A 102 -8.01 -17.44 1.24
N SER A 103 -8.89 -18.43 1.04
CA SER A 103 -9.91 -18.45 -0.01
C SER A 103 -11.25 -18.89 0.59
N PHE A 104 -12.32 -18.12 0.34
CA PHE A 104 -13.64 -18.40 0.88
C PHE A 104 -14.76 -17.80 0.01
N THR A 105 -15.94 -18.42 -0.01
CA THR A 105 -17.14 -17.88 -0.65
C THR A 105 -18.24 -17.75 0.39
N THR A 106 -18.93 -16.61 0.43
CA THR A 106 -19.92 -16.25 1.44
C THR A 106 -20.99 -15.32 0.86
N ASP A 107 -22.07 -15.11 1.59
CA ASP A 107 -23.13 -14.13 1.30
C ASP A 107 -22.73 -12.67 1.61
N ILE A 108 -21.83 -12.45 2.58
CA ILE A 108 -21.33 -11.14 2.97
C ILE A 108 -19.89 -11.22 3.50
N GLY A 109 -19.02 -10.36 2.98
CA GLY A 109 -17.64 -10.18 3.42
C GLY A 109 -17.45 -8.87 4.18
N VAL A 110 -16.41 -8.80 5.02
CA VAL A 110 -16.06 -7.61 5.79
C VAL A 110 -14.55 -7.33 5.80
N SER A 111 -14.20 -6.05 5.62
CA SER A 111 -12.88 -5.50 5.89
C SER A 111 -12.95 -4.48 7.03
N HIS A 112 -11.89 -4.38 7.83
CA HIS A 112 -11.79 -3.46 8.94
C HIS A 112 -10.44 -2.75 8.90
N ASN A 113 -10.44 -1.44 9.17
CA ASN A 113 -9.23 -0.66 9.33
C ASN A 113 -9.26 0.02 10.70
N GLY A 114 -8.28 -0.29 11.55
CA GLY A 114 -8.11 0.24 12.89
C GLY A 114 -7.83 -0.84 13.92
N ILE A 115 -8.13 -0.55 15.18
CA ILE A 115 -7.98 -1.47 16.32
C ILE A 115 -9.32 -1.50 17.06
N ILE A 116 -9.89 -2.69 17.22
CA ILE A 116 -11.12 -2.88 17.97
C ILE A 116 -10.77 -3.07 19.45
N PRO A 117 -11.35 -2.29 20.38
CA PRO A 117 -11.07 -2.41 21.82
C PRO A 117 -11.77 -3.66 22.41
N ILE A 118 -11.23 -4.84 22.11
CA ILE A 118 -11.78 -6.13 22.52
C ILE A 118 -10.70 -7.07 23.05
N LYS A 119 -11.03 -7.83 24.10
CA LYS A 119 -10.18 -8.94 24.56
C LYS A 119 -10.16 -10.06 23.52
N CYS A 120 -9.04 -10.15 22.80
CA CYS A 120 -8.80 -11.13 21.74
C CYS A 120 -8.95 -12.58 22.24
N ILE A 121 -9.53 -13.44 21.41
CA ILE A 121 -9.41 -14.88 21.56
C ILE A 121 -7.94 -15.25 21.26
N PRO A 122 -7.29 -16.13 22.04
CA PRO A 122 -5.91 -16.53 21.77
C PRO A 122 -5.71 -16.94 20.30
N LYS A 123 -4.64 -16.41 19.68
CA LYS A 123 -4.23 -16.67 18.28
C LYS A 123 -5.17 -16.11 17.20
N LEU A 124 -6.09 -15.19 17.54
CA LEU A 124 -6.90 -14.44 16.58
C LEU A 124 -6.60 -12.95 16.65
N SER A 125 -6.81 -12.24 15.53
CA SER A 125 -6.83 -10.78 15.55
C SER A 125 -8.06 -10.26 16.30
N ASP A 126 -8.03 -8.98 16.64
CA ASP A 126 -9.15 -8.20 17.17
C ASP A 126 -10.38 -8.30 16.24
N THR A 127 -10.19 -8.19 14.93
CA THR A 127 -11.24 -8.28 13.91
C THR A 127 -11.83 -9.67 13.88
N GLN A 128 -11.00 -10.72 13.80
CA GLN A 128 -11.48 -12.10 13.84
C GLN A 128 -12.24 -12.40 15.13
N THR A 129 -11.75 -11.87 16.26
CA THR A 129 -12.41 -11.99 17.56
C THR A 129 -13.77 -11.30 17.55
N TYR A 130 -13.85 -10.07 17.05
CA TYR A 130 -15.09 -9.30 16.95
C TYR A 130 -16.10 -10.00 16.06
N ILE A 131 -15.67 -10.52 14.91
CA ILE A 131 -16.53 -11.28 14.00
C ILE A 131 -17.12 -12.50 14.71
N ALA A 132 -16.27 -13.33 15.33
CA ALA A 132 -16.71 -14.56 15.96
C ALA A 132 -17.61 -14.32 17.19
N LYS A 133 -17.30 -13.31 18.01
CA LYS A 133 -18.02 -13.02 19.25
C LYS A 133 -19.30 -12.21 19.05
N LYS A 134 -19.31 -11.27 18.11
CA LYS A 134 -20.37 -10.25 18.00
C LYS A 134 -21.02 -10.23 16.61
N LEU A 135 -20.26 -9.92 15.56
CA LEU A 135 -20.84 -9.65 14.24
C LEU A 135 -21.59 -10.86 13.66
N ALA A 136 -21.08 -12.08 13.88
CA ALA A 136 -21.76 -13.29 13.45
C ALA A 136 -23.07 -13.56 14.21
N LEU A 137 -23.19 -13.10 15.46
CA LEU A 137 -24.47 -13.17 16.20
C LEU A 137 -25.46 -12.15 15.65
N ILE A 138 -25.00 -10.93 15.38
CA ILE A 138 -25.82 -9.87 14.78
C ILE A 138 -26.39 -10.38 13.45
N LYS A 139 -25.55 -10.90 12.56
CA LYS A 139 -25.97 -11.48 11.27
C LYS A 139 -26.95 -12.65 11.41
N ASN A 140 -26.81 -13.48 12.45
CA ASN A 140 -27.73 -14.60 12.68
C ASN A 140 -29.12 -14.13 13.13
N ILE A 141 -29.19 -13.01 13.86
CA ILE A 141 -30.45 -12.41 14.31
C ILE A 141 -31.10 -11.63 13.16
N GLN A 142 -30.31 -10.80 12.47
CA GLN A 142 -30.76 -9.98 11.34
C GLN A 142 -29.78 -10.16 10.17
N ARG A 143 -30.21 -10.89 9.13
CA ARG A 143 -29.35 -11.24 7.98
C ARG A 143 -28.88 -10.02 7.19
N ASP A 144 -29.74 -9.02 7.10
CA ASP A 144 -29.56 -7.76 6.40
C ASP A 144 -29.20 -6.62 7.37
N PHE A 145 -28.56 -6.91 8.50
CA PHE A 145 -28.27 -5.90 9.55
C PHE A 145 -27.59 -4.62 9.05
N TYR A 146 -26.87 -4.70 7.93
CA TYR A 146 -26.18 -3.60 7.28
C TYR A 146 -27.13 -2.55 6.68
N THR A 147 -28.42 -2.86 6.49
CA THR A 147 -29.46 -1.89 6.11
C THR A 147 -30.06 -1.17 7.33
N ASN A 148 -29.81 -1.67 8.54
CA ASN A 148 -30.35 -1.12 9.78
C ASN A 148 -29.37 -0.11 10.39
N VAL A 149 -29.70 1.18 10.25
CA VAL A 149 -28.87 2.29 10.73
C VAL A 149 -28.53 2.19 12.23
N TYR A 150 -29.45 1.73 13.07
CA TYR A 150 -29.21 1.60 14.51
C TYR A 150 -28.22 0.47 14.83
N VAL A 151 -28.26 -0.62 14.07
CA VAL A 151 -27.30 -1.71 14.23
C VAL A 151 -25.92 -1.29 13.72
N MET A 152 -25.85 -0.60 12.58
CA MET A 152 -24.61 -0.05 12.03
C MET A 152 -23.97 0.97 12.98
N GLN A 153 -24.75 1.88 13.56
CA GLN A 153 -24.27 2.84 14.57
C GLN A 153 -23.80 2.15 15.86
N LYS A 154 -24.49 1.09 16.29
CA LYS A 154 -24.01 0.28 17.43
C LYS A 154 -22.65 -0.35 17.13
N ILE A 155 -22.47 -0.93 15.94
CA ILE A 155 -21.19 -1.50 15.53
C ILE A 155 -20.13 -0.40 15.50
N GLU A 156 -20.42 0.77 14.93
CA GLU A 156 -19.54 1.94 14.91
C GLU A 156 -19.04 2.32 16.31
N ASN A 157 -19.96 2.46 17.27
CA ASN A 157 -19.63 2.80 18.66
C ASN A 157 -18.76 1.74 19.35
N GLU A 158 -18.91 0.47 18.97
CA GLU A 158 -18.12 -0.63 19.54
C GLU A 158 -16.72 -0.74 18.93
N ILE A 159 -16.58 -0.50 17.63
CA ILE A 159 -15.29 -0.65 16.93
C ILE A 159 -14.46 0.62 16.97
N GLN A 160 -15.10 1.78 17.12
CA GLN A 160 -14.47 3.12 17.15
C GLN A 160 -13.50 3.35 15.99
N SER A 161 -13.83 2.78 14.83
CA SER A 161 -12.98 2.77 13.64
C SER A 161 -13.79 2.50 12.37
N LYS A 162 -13.17 1.97 11.31
CA LYS A 162 -13.79 1.84 9.99
C LYS A 162 -14.04 0.38 9.60
N MET A 163 -15.20 0.10 9.02
CA MET A 163 -15.51 -1.18 8.38
C MET A 163 -16.13 -0.96 7.00
N CYS A 164 -15.95 -1.96 6.14
CA CYS A 164 -16.58 -2.03 4.83
C CYS A 164 -17.14 -3.43 4.63
N PHE A 165 -18.41 -3.51 4.28
CA PHE A 165 -19.12 -4.73 3.93
C PHE A 165 -19.34 -4.79 2.43
N LEU A 166 -19.23 -5.99 1.87
CA LEU A 166 -19.67 -6.29 0.50
C LEU A 166 -20.69 -7.41 0.58
N THR A 167 -21.85 -7.22 -0.03
CA THR A 167 -22.94 -8.20 -0.08
C THR A 167 -22.94 -8.97 -1.41
N SER A 168 -23.64 -10.11 -1.43
CA SER A 168 -23.70 -11.01 -2.59
C SER A 168 -24.29 -10.39 -3.87
N ASP A 169 -25.11 -9.36 -3.72
CA ASP A 169 -25.69 -8.56 -4.81
C ASP A 169 -24.80 -7.39 -5.24
N GLY A 170 -23.61 -7.25 -4.65
CA GLY A 170 -22.62 -6.24 -5.05
C GLY A 170 -22.79 -4.89 -4.36
N GLN A 171 -23.62 -4.78 -3.32
CA GLN A 171 -23.76 -3.55 -2.55
C GLN A 171 -22.67 -3.40 -1.50
N ILE A 172 -22.23 -2.15 -1.33
CA ILE A 172 -21.18 -1.79 -0.38
C ILE A 172 -21.78 -0.94 0.73
N TYR A 173 -21.50 -1.32 1.98
CA TYR A 173 -21.91 -0.58 3.17
C TYR A 173 -20.69 -0.27 4.02
N THR A 174 -20.59 0.95 4.53
CA THR A 174 -19.44 1.41 5.31
C THR A 174 -19.83 1.85 6.71
N ILE A 175 -18.87 1.75 7.63
CA ILE A 175 -18.93 2.31 8.98
C ILE A 175 -17.73 3.24 9.15
N GLY A 176 -17.94 4.39 9.77
CA GLY A 176 -16.93 5.45 9.88
C GLY A 176 -16.77 6.24 8.57
N LYS A 177 -15.95 7.29 8.64
CA LYS A 177 -15.76 8.22 7.52
C LYS A 177 -14.77 7.67 6.48
N PHE A 178 -15.18 7.61 5.23
CA PHE A 178 -14.30 7.31 4.08
C PHE A 178 -14.07 8.58 3.25
N ILE A 179 -12.93 8.62 2.56
CA ILE A 179 -12.63 9.62 1.53
C ILE A 179 -13.17 9.05 0.21
N GLU A 180 -13.95 9.81 -0.52
CA GLU A 180 -14.43 9.40 -1.84
C GLU A 180 -13.69 10.18 -2.92
N GLU A 181 -13.06 9.45 -3.84
CA GLU A 181 -12.35 10.03 -4.97
C GLU A 181 -12.64 9.23 -6.24
N ASN A 182 -13.13 9.91 -7.28
CA ASN A 182 -13.54 9.27 -8.55
C ASN A 182 -14.55 8.12 -8.36
N GLY A 183 -15.41 8.21 -7.34
CA GLY A 183 -16.40 7.19 -6.97
C GLY A 183 -15.83 5.98 -6.21
N VAL A 184 -14.53 5.97 -5.89
CA VAL A 184 -13.90 4.95 -5.05
C VAL A 184 -13.80 5.47 -3.62
N MET A 185 -14.18 4.64 -2.65
CA MET A 185 -14.11 4.96 -1.23
C MET A 185 -12.83 4.41 -0.60
N TYR A 186 -12.04 5.29 0.04
CA TYR A 186 -10.80 4.97 0.74
C TYR A 186 -10.95 5.22 2.25
N SER A 187 -10.47 4.29 3.07
CA SER A 187 -10.60 4.43 4.54
C SER A 187 -9.66 5.48 5.18
N ASN A 188 -8.68 5.99 4.43
CA ASN A 188 -7.78 7.10 4.77
C ASN A 188 -7.01 7.50 3.50
N SER A 189 -6.12 8.49 3.60
CA SER A 189 -5.33 9.04 2.49
C SER A 189 -4.03 8.29 2.17
N SER A 190 -3.76 7.11 2.72
CA SER A 190 -2.51 6.38 2.43
C SER A 190 -2.44 5.80 1.02
N TYR A 191 -3.44 6.02 0.18
CA TYR A 191 -3.41 5.73 -1.26
C TYR A 191 -2.82 6.89 -2.06
N GLU A 192 -2.82 8.10 -1.48
CA GLU A 192 -2.14 9.25 -2.04
C GLU A 192 -0.65 8.95 -2.03
N GLU A 193 0.05 9.38 -3.08
CA GLU A 193 1.51 9.46 -3.00
C GLU A 193 1.85 10.30 -1.78
N TYR A 194 2.82 9.83 -0.97
CA TYR A 194 3.41 10.69 0.04
C TYR A 194 4.05 11.87 -0.69
N SER A 195 3.30 12.95 -0.85
CA SER A 195 3.92 14.23 -1.12
C SER A 195 4.62 14.56 0.20
N TYR A 196 5.92 14.33 0.27
CA TYR A 196 6.77 14.99 1.26
C TYR A 196 6.94 16.49 0.91
N LEU A 197 6.03 17.04 0.10
CA LEU A 197 6.13 18.30 -0.62
C LEU A 197 4.87 19.17 -0.52
N PRO A 198 4.21 19.38 0.65
CA PRO A 198 3.37 20.56 0.81
C PRO A 198 4.19 21.77 1.26
N TRP A 199 5.19 21.60 2.13
CA TRP A 199 5.94 22.74 2.68
C TRP A 199 7.19 23.09 1.87
N LEU A 200 8.00 22.11 1.43
CA LEU A 200 9.19 22.36 0.60
C LEU A 200 8.86 22.91 -0.81
N LYS A 201 7.72 22.50 -1.37
CA LYS A 201 7.22 23.01 -2.66
C LYS A 201 6.74 24.47 -2.56
N TYR A 202 6.28 24.87 -1.38
CA TYR A 202 5.91 26.25 -1.05
C TYR A 202 7.13 27.18 -0.96
N PHE A 203 8.33 26.62 -0.69
CA PHE A 203 9.60 27.36 -0.62
C PHE A 203 10.46 27.27 -1.89
N GLY A 204 9.98 26.62 -2.97
CA GLY A 204 10.66 26.64 -4.28
C GLY A 204 12.03 25.94 -4.33
N MET A 205 12.28 24.93 -3.49
CA MET A 205 13.63 24.34 -3.32
C MET A 205 14.04 23.20 -4.26
N TYR A 206 13.38 22.96 -5.40
CA TYR A 206 13.93 22.05 -6.44
C TYR A 206 13.50 22.48 -7.84
N ASP A 207 14.49 22.71 -8.72
CA ASP A 207 14.33 22.45 -10.17
C ASP A 207 15.67 22.51 -10.92
N SER A 208 16.58 21.56 -10.66
CA SER A 208 17.66 21.30 -11.62
C SER A 208 17.83 19.81 -11.82
N LYS A 209 17.49 19.34 -13.02
CA LYS A 209 17.88 18.03 -13.51
C LYS A 209 19.36 18.08 -13.90
N VAL A 210 20.08 17.01 -13.59
CA VAL A 210 21.48 16.84 -13.99
C VAL A 210 21.63 15.56 -14.78
N THR A 211 22.45 15.60 -15.83
CA THR A 211 22.82 14.41 -16.60
C THR A 211 24.11 13.85 -16.04
N VAL A 212 24.06 12.61 -15.55
CA VAL A 212 25.17 11.93 -14.88
C VAL A 212 25.34 10.50 -15.41
N CYS A 213 26.49 9.87 -15.16
CA CYS A 213 26.66 8.43 -15.35
C CYS A 213 27.16 7.77 -14.05
N PRO A 214 26.81 6.50 -13.79
CA PRO A 214 27.27 5.79 -12.59
C PRO A 214 28.79 5.61 -12.60
N VAL A 215 29.38 5.59 -11.41
CA VAL A 215 30.80 5.34 -11.19
C VAL A 215 31.00 3.87 -10.83
N PHE A 216 31.78 3.15 -11.64
CA PHE A 216 32.25 1.80 -11.34
C PHE A 216 33.75 1.84 -11.03
N GLY A 217 34.09 2.07 -9.77
CA GLY A 217 35.46 2.36 -9.36
C GLY A 217 35.53 2.80 -7.92
N MET A 218 36.21 3.92 -7.65
CA MET A 218 36.39 4.46 -6.31
C MET A 218 36.02 5.94 -6.28
N VAL A 219 35.48 6.41 -5.17
CA VAL A 219 35.27 7.83 -4.87
C VAL A 219 36.16 8.18 -3.68
N ALA A 220 36.98 9.22 -3.82
CA ALA A 220 37.97 9.59 -2.81
C ALA A 220 38.02 11.10 -2.59
N GLY A 221 38.17 11.49 -1.33
CA GLY A 221 38.24 12.89 -0.90
C GLY A 221 38.15 12.98 0.63
N ASN A 222 38.59 14.10 1.20
CA ASN A 222 38.59 14.34 2.66
C ASN A 222 39.24 13.25 3.55
N GLY A 223 40.17 12.47 2.98
CA GLY A 223 40.87 11.38 3.69
C GLY A 223 40.11 10.04 3.70
N GLU A 224 38.97 9.97 3.02
CA GLU A 224 38.15 8.77 2.86
C GLU A 224 38.23 8.26 1.42
N ILE A 225 38.12 6.94 1.27
CA ILE A 225 38.07 6.25 -0.03
C ILE A 225 36.95 5.22 0.07
N GLU A 226 36.01 5.31 -0.86
CA GLU A 226 34.89 4.40 -0.96
C GLU A 226 34.88 3.70 -2.32
N GLU A 227 34.49 2.44 -2.31
CA GLU A 227 34.34 1.64 -3.52
C GLU A 227 32.91 1.75 -4.05
N SER A 228 32.76 2.08 -5.33
CA SER A 228 31.47 2.19 -6.01
C SER A 228 31.34 1.04 -7.01
N ASN A 229 30.42 0.12 -6.73
CA ASN A 229 30.21 -1.09 -7.52
C ASN A 229 28.84 -1.11 -8.25
N GLY A 230 28.10 -0.01 -8.19
CA GLY A 230 26.74 0.08 -8.73
C GLY A 230 26.24 1.51 -8.94
N PHE A 231 25.13 1.83 -8.26
CA PHE A 231 24.36 3.07 -8.42
C PHE A 231 24.43 3.97 -7.18
N GLU A 232 25.50 3.82 -6.40
CA GLU A 232 25.75 4.61 -5.19
C GLU A 232 26.28 6.00 -5.54
N TYR A 233 27.18 6.05 -6.54
CA TYR A 233 27.87 7.27 -6.95
C TYR A 233 27.76 7.55 -8.44
N TYR A 234 27.75 8.83 -8.77
CA TYR A 234 27.57 9.34 -10.12
C TYR A 234 28.53 10.48 -10.41
N ILE A 235 28.86 10.69 -11.69
CA ILE A 235 29.58 11.89 -12.14
C ILE A 235 28.85 12.61 -13.28
N ASP A 236 28.98 13.93 -13.32
CA ASP A 236 28.53 14.74 -14.46
C ASP A 236 29.65 14.98 -15.50
N LYS A 237 29.33 15.71 -16.57
CA LYS A 237 30.28 16.06 -17.64
C LYS A 237 31.45 16.93 -17.20
N ASN A 238 31.33 17.59 -16.05
CA ASN A 238 32.40 18.38 -15.43
C ASN A 238 33.13 17.58 -14.34
N GLU A 239 32.87 16.27 -14.26
CA GLU A 239 33.51 15.33 -13.32
C GLU A 239 33.21 15.64 -11.85
N ARG A 240 32.10 16.35 -11.59
CA ARG A 240 31.59 16.52 -10.22
C ARG A 240 30.97 15.21 -9.77
N VAL A 241 31.29 14.81 -8.54
CA VAL A 241 30.77 13.58 -7.94
C VAL A 241 29.47 13.87 -7.20
N TYR A 242 28.55 12.92 -7.31
CA TYR A 242 27.28 12.94 -6.60
C TYR A 242 27.06 11.59 -5.93
N GLU A 243 26.54 11.62 -4.71
CA GLU A 243 26.03 10.44 -4.02
C GLU A 243 24.53 10.35 -4.24
N TYR A 244 24.02 9.14 -4.43
CA TYR A 244 22.59 8.91 -4.53
C TYR A 244 21.97 8.74 -3.15
N ASP A 245 21.10 9.69 -2.79
CA ASP A 245 20.32 9.60 -1.56
C ASP A 245 19.05 8.77 -1.81
N TYR A 246 19.11 7.51 -1.37
CA TYR A 246 18.00 6.56 -1.44
C TYR A 246 16.73 7.04 -0.70
N PHE A 247 16.86 7.94 0.28
CA PHE A 247 15.71 8.48 1.01
C PHE A 247 14.95 9.51 0.20
N SER A 248 15.65 10.42 -0.50
CA SER A 248 15.03 11.49 -1.29
C SER A 248 14.90 11.19 -2.78
N ASP A 249 15.40 10.03 -3.25
CA ASP A 249 15.47 9.64 -4.67
C ASP A 249 16.12 10.74 -5.52
N SER A 250 17.23 11.30 -5.01
CA SER A 250 17.92 12.42 -5.64
C SER A 250 19.43 12.36 -5.43
N LEU A 251 20.16 13.14 -6.21
CA LEU A 251 21.62 13.23 -6.16
C LEU A 251 22.05 14.35 -5.23
N VAL A 252 22.98 14.08 -4.32
CA VAL A 252 23.61 15.08 -3.46
C VAL A 252 25.02 15.35 -3.98
N ALA A 253 25.35 16.61 -4.23
CA ALA A 253 26.68 16.99 -4.72
C ALA A 253 27.74 16.80 -3.63
N MET A 254 28.83 16.11 -3.98
CA MET A 254 29.99 15.91 -3.11
C MET A 254 31.12 16.84 -3.57
N ASN A 255 31.14 18.07 -3.05
CA ASN A 255 31.99 19.15 -3.58
C ASN A 255 33.51 18.90 -3.45
N ASP A 256 33.95 18.00 -2.57
CA ASP A 256 35.36 17.72 -2.29
C ASP A 256 35.78 16.28 -2.63
N MET A 257 34.97 15.55 -3.41
CA MET A 257 35.25 14.18 -3.81
C MET A 257 35.62 14.09 -5.29
N GLN A 258 36.48 13.14 -5.63
CA GLN A 258 36.85 12.78 -7.00
C GLN A 258 36.65 11.29 -7.24
N ALA A 259 36.21 10.93 -8.44
CA ALA A 259 36.04 9.55 -8.85
C ALA A 259 37.26 9.03 -9.61
N PHE A 260 37.62 7.77 -9.36
CA PHE A 260 38.72 7.05 -9.97
C PHE A 260 38.25 5.69 -10.49
N THR A 261 38.91 5.15 -11.50
CA THR A 261 38.77 3.74 -11.88
C THR A 261 39.43 2.86 -10.82
N PHE A 262 39.16 1.55 -10.85
CA PHE A 262 39.88 0.57 -9.99
C PHE A 262 41.40 0.55 -10.22
N GLN A 263 41.90 1.10 -11.34
CA GLN A 263 43.33 1.23 -11.60
C GLN A 263 43.92 2.55 -11.06
N GLY A 264 43.13 3.37 -10.37
CA GLY A 264 43.56 4.63 -9.77
C GLY A 264 43.70 5.80 -10.76
N THR A 265 43.17 5.68 -11.97
CA THR A 265 43.11 6.81 -12.93
C THR A 265 41.82 7.59 -12.75
N PRO A 266 41.78 8.91 -13.02
CA PRO A 266 40.55 9.70 -12.89
C PRO A 266 39.41 9.11 -13.74
N TYR A 267 38.24 8.93 -13.13
CA TYR A 267 37.05 8.43 -13.81
C TYR A 267 36.48 9.53 -14.72
N ARG A 268 36.01 9.16 -15.92
CA ARG A 268 35.55 10.12 -16.95
C ARG A 268 34.11 9.85 -17.33
N PHE A 269 33.38 10.90 -17.63
CA PHE A 269 31.96 10.83 -17.97
C PHE A 269 31.72 9.98 -19.23
N ASN A 270 30.82 9.00 -19.13
CA ASN A 270 30.45 8.11 -20.23
C ASN A 270 29.05 8.46 -20.79
N ASN A 271 29.02 9.07 -21.98
CA ASN A 271 27.75 9.44 -22.63
C ASN A 271 26.82 8.24 -22.92
N ARG A 272 27.33 7.01 -23.04
CA ARG A 272 26.49 5.83 -23.32
C ARG A 272 25.74 5.33 -22.09
N GLU A 273 26.23 5.66 -20.91
CA GLU A 273 25.66 5.26 -19.60
C GLU A 273 24.97 6.44 -18.90
N ALA A 274 24.84 7.57 -19.61
CA ALA A 274 24.28 8.79 -19.06
C ALA A 274 22.77 8.66 -18.81
N VAL A 275 22.35 9.04 -17.61
CA VAL A 275 20.96 9.13 -17.16
C VAL A 275 20.68 10.55 -16.69
N THR A 276 19.41 10.96 -16.69
CA THR A 276 18.98 12.25 -16.14
C THR A 276 18.33 12.04 -14.79
N MET A 277 18.89 12.67 -13.75
CA MET A 277 18.45 12.51 -12.37
C MET A 277 18.17 13.87 -11.73
N THR A 278 17.40 13.85 -10.65
CA THR A 278 17.07 15.04 -9.87
C THR A 278 18.25 15.39 -8.97
N LEU A 279 18.70 16.65 -9.00
CA LEU A 279 19.74 17.14 -8.10
C LEU A 279 19.13 17.74 -6.83
N TRP A 280 19.64 17.34 -5.68
CA TRP A 280 19.38 17.94 -4.39
C TRP A 280 20.14 19.25 -4.24
N LYS A 281 19.40 20.37 -4.21
CA LYS A 281 19.95 21.65 -3.74
C LYS A 281 19.61 21.80 -2.28
N GLY A 282 20.47 21.27 -1.42
CA GLY A 282 20.46 21.60 0.00
C GLY A 282 20.46 23.12 0.18
N GLY A 283 19.63 23.59 1.11
CA GLY A 283 19.60 25.01 1.45
C GLY A 283 20.97 25.46 1.91
N GLU A 284 21.53 26.45 1.22
CA GLU A 284 22.33 27.45 1.91
C GLU A 284 21.40 28.08 2.97
N MET A 285 21.58 27.65 4.22
CA MET A 285 21.26 28.47 5.38
C MET A 285 22.51 29.24 5.79
#